data_AF-A0A929HF91-F1
#
_entry.id   AF-A0A929HF91-F1
#
_cell.length_a   1.000
_cell.length_b   1.000
_cell.length_c   1.000
_cell.angle_alpha   90.00
_cell.angle_beta   90.00
_cell.angle_gamma   90.00
#
_symmetry.space_group_name_H-M   'P 1'
#
loop_
_entity.id
_entity.type
_entity.pdbx_description
1 polymer ?
#
loop_
_entity_poly.entity_id
_entity_poly.type
_entity_poly.pdbx_seq_one_letter_code
_entity_poly.pdbx_strand_id
1 'polypeptide(L)'
;AQCLAFLPLSFMMIENVLNSLNPSLEETASDMGASEFRIIRSITIPLCAPGLLKAALLVFVMTIAEFGNPAILGGRTPFLAPDTYLAITGEGDINLASVLSVVLITPCVIIFILHNYVLRGRGYTTIVGKPTAAEPKEMAPGIKISFMIISFAVGILVLLSFGVILLGSFVKIVGVDNTFVMDHVLNTQSNIAIWNSIKVSLGAGLFGAIVGTLLAYVIMRGKFPGKQVMEMVALSGFALPGTVIGVGYIIAFNRPPFLLTGTIWILILNCVFRFVAVGVEAGISKLHQISIEIEEASADLGADFLTIFFKVVLPLMFSAFIVGFIYTFMTTMMSLSSVIFLVTPGFDLASVYIYLTAQLGELGLASATTMKVIAIVAISIAILNIVAKKIGLDVVKKQGA
;
A
#
# COMPACT_ATOMS: atom_id res chain seq x y z
N ALA A 1 7.05 6.51 -15.13
CA ALA A 1 7.10 6.51 -13.64
C ALA A 1 6.04 5.59 -13.04
N GLN A 2 4.75 5.89 -13.18
CA GLN A 2 3.65 5.11 -12.56
C GLN A 2 3.64 3.63 -12.96
N CYS A 3 3.92 3.28 -14.23
CA CYS A 3 4.02 1.87 -14.63
C CYS A 3 5.07 1.11 -13.82
N LEU A 4 6.23 1.70 -13.55
CA LEU A 4 7.29 1.07 -12.74
C LEU A 4 6.91 1.01 -11.26
N ALA A 5 6.25 2.04 -10.74
CA ALA A 5 5.82 2.10 -9.35
C ALA A 5 4.75 1.03 -9.01
N PHE A 6 3.80 0.80 -9.92
CA PHE A 6 2.70 -0.15 -9.71
C PHE A 6 2.91 -1.52 -10.36
N LEU A 7 4.03 -1.75 -11.04
CA LEU A 7 4.36 -3.05 -11.64
C LEU A 7 4.41 -4.19 -10.60
N PRO A 8 5.10 -4.06 -9.44
CA PRO A 8 5.18 -5.17 -8.47
C PRO A 8 3.81 -5.57 -7.92
N LEU A 9 2.96 -4.58 -7.62
CA LEU A 9 1.59 -4.81 -7.16
C LEU A 9 0.78 -5.56 -8.22
N SER A 10 0.82 -5.08 -9.46
CA SER A 10 0.13 -5.71 -10.59
C SER A 10 0.61 -7.14 -10.82
N PHE A 11 1.93 -7.36 -10.79
CA PHE A 11 2.54 -8.67 -10.94
C PHE A 11 2.05 -9.65 -9.89
N MET A 12 2.12 -9.30 -8.60
CA MET A 12 1.65 -10.18 -7.51
C MET A 12 0.17 -10.53 -7.65
N MET A 13 -0.68 -9.58 -8.04
CA MET A 13 -2.11 -9.86 -8.24
C MET A 13 -2.34 -10.82 -9.40
N ILE A 14 -1.66 -10.62 -10.52
CA ILE A 14 -1.79 -11.46 -11.72
C ILE A 14 -1.21 -12.86 -11.47
N GLU A 15 -0.05 -12.95 -10.82
CA GLU A 15 0.58 -14.21 -10.42
C GLU A 15 -0.35 -15.04 -9.52
N ASN A 16 -0.96 -14.42 -8.51
CA ASN A 16 -1.93 -15.11 -7.64
C ASN A 16 -3.14 -15.64 -8.42
N VAL A 17 -3.63 -14.90 -9.41
CA VAL A 17 -4.73 -15.36 -10.27
C VAL A 17 -4.29 -16.56 -11.10
N LEU A 18 -3.11 -16.50 -11.75
CA LEU A 18 -2.58 -17.58 -12.57
C LEU A 18 -2.32 -18.86 -11.76
N ASN A 19 -1.69 -18.72 -10.59
CA ASN A 19 -1.38 -19.86 -9.70
C ASN A 19 -2.64 -20.50 -9.08
N SER A 20 -3.78 -19.81 -9.11
CA SER A 20 -5.05 -20.35 -8.61
C SER A 20 -5.82 -21.20 -9.65
N LEU A 21 -5.42 -21.16 -10.92
CA LEU A 21 -6.09 -21.92 -11.98
C LEU A 21 -5.73 -23.40 -11.90
N ASN A 22 -6.72 -24.27 -12.15
CA ASN A 22 -6.49 -25.71 -12.24
C ASN A 22 -5.85 -26.07 -13.60
N PRO A 23 -4.62 -26.63 -13.61
CA PRO A 23 -3.93 -26.97 -14.85
C PRO A 23 -4.63 -28.01 -15.73
N SER A 24 -5.47 -28.86 -15.13
CA SER A 24 -6.17 -29.95 -15.85
C SER A 24 -7.03 -29.47 -17.03
N LEU A 25 -7.54 -28.24 -16.99
CA LEU A 25 -8.30 -27.68 -18.11
C LEU A 25 -7.41 -27.40 -19.33
N GLU A 26 -6.18 -26.93 -19.09
CA GLU A 26 -5.20 -26.68 -20.15
C GLU A 26 -4.63 -28.01 -20.69
N GLU A 27 -4.36 -28.97 -19.81
CA GLU A 27 -3.92 -30.33 -20.18
C GLU A 27 -4.97 -31.06 -21.00
N THR A 28 -6.24 -31.10 -20.57
CA THR A 28 -7.33 -31.75 -21.31
C THR A 28 -7.51 -31.11 -22.70
N ALA A 29 -7.40 -29.79 -22.80
CA ALA A 29 -7.49 -29.12 -24.09
C ALA A 29 -6.30 -29.46 -25.01
N SER A 30 -5.10 -29.57 -24.44
CA SER A 30 -3.90 -30.02 -25.15
C SER A 30 -4.05 -31.46 -25.65
N ASP A 31 -4.58 -32.38 -24.82
CA ASP A 31 -4.83 -33.78 -25.18
C ASP A 31 -5.89 -33.92 -26.29
N MET A 32 -6.87 -33.01 -26.33
CA MET A 32 -7.85 -32.92 -27.41
C MET A 32 -7.30 -32.24 -28.69
N GLY A 33 -6.01 -31.88 -28.73
CA GLY A 33 -5.34 -31.30 -29.89
C GLY A 33 -5.49 -29.78 -30.06
N ALA A 34 -5.86 -29.04 -29.00
CA ALA A 34 -5.84 -27.58 -29.05
C ALA A 34 -4.41 -27.04 -29.07
N SER A 35 -4.15 -26.02 -29.90
CA SER A 35 -2.85 -25.32 -29.91
C SER A 35 -2.70 -24.39 -28.71
N GLU A 36 -1.46 -24.09 -28.30
CA GLU A 36 -1.16 -23.18 -27.17
C GLU A 36 -1.91 -21.84 -27.27
N PHE A 37 -1.94 -21.23 -28.46
CA PHE A 37 -2.65 -19.97 -28.67
C PHE A 37 -4.17 -20.11 -28.47
N ARG A 38 -4.74 -21.25 -28.86
CA ARG A 38 -6.16 -21.54 -28.62
C ARG A 38 -6.40 -21.70 -27.12
N ILE A 39 -5.58 -22.48 -26.42
CA ILE A 39 -5.69 -22.68 -24.96
C ILE A 39 -5.66 -21.34 -24.23
N ILE A 40 -4.64 -20.49 -24.51
CA ILE A 40 -4.50 -19.17 -23.89
C ILE A 40 -5.74 -18.31 -24.15
N ARG A 41 -6.24 -18.28 -25.39
CA ARG A 41 -7.35 -17.40 -25.77
C ARG A 41 -8.71 -17.89 -25.28
N SER A 42 -8.97 -19.19 -25.27
CA SER A 42 -10.29 -19.76 -24.95
C SER A 42 -10.43 -20.23 -23.50
N ILE A 43 -9.32 -20.49 -22.81
CA ILE A 43 -9.32 -21.03 -21.44
C ILE A 43 -8.63 -20.04 -20.50
N THR A 44 -7.32 -19.82 -20.65
CA THR A 44 -6.52 -19.06 -19.68
C THR A 44 -6.99 -17.61 -19.54
N ILE A 45 -7.09 -16.85 -20.64
CA ILE A 45 -7.50 -15.43 -20.60
C ILE A 45 -8.92 -15.26 -20.06
N PRO A 46 -9.96 -15.99 -20.53
CA PRO A 46 -11.30 -15.87 -19.97
C PRO A 46 -11.40 -16.20 -18.48
N LEU A 47 -10.65 -17.21 -18.02
CA LEU A 47 -10.60 -17.58 -16.60
C LEU A 47 -9.88 -16.50 -15.77
N CYS A 48 -8.78 -15.94 -16.28
CA CYS A 48 -8.05 -14.85 -15.64
C CYS A 48 -8.79 -13.51 -15.70
N ALA A 49 -9.68 -13.30 -16.69
CA ALA A 49 -10.20 -11.97 -17.04
C ALA A 49 -10.81 -11.21 -15.84
N PRO A 50 -11.59 -11.82 -14.93
CA PRO A 50 -12.08 -11.11 -13.76
C PRO A 50 -10.99 -10.77 -12.73
N GLY A 51 -9.95 -11.61 -12.62
CA GLY A 51 -8.75 -11.31 -11.81
C GLY A 51 -7.93 -10.16 -12.40
N LEU A 52 -7.71 -10.18 -13.71
CA LEU A 52 -7.05 -9.10 -14.46
C LEU A 52 -7.81 -7.79 -14.35
N LEU A 53 -9.15 -7.83 -14.48
CA LEU A 53 -10.00 -6.66 -14.32
C LEU A 53 -9.89 -6.07 -12.91
N LYS A 54 -9.85 -6.90 -11.87
CA LYS A 54 -9.67 -6.43 -10.48
C LYS A 54 -8.32 -5.72 -10.30
N ALA A 55 -7.23 -6.32 -10.81
CA ALA A 55 -5.91 -5.70 -10.77
C ALA A 55 -5.88 -4.37 -11.53
N ALA A 56 -6.48 -4.33 -12.73
CA ALA A 56 -6.57 -3.11 -13.53
C ALA A 56 -7.36 -2.00 -12.83
N LEU A 57 -8.51 -2.32 -12.23
CA LEU A 57 -9.33 -1.36 -11.48
C LEU A 57 -8.56 -0.82 -10.26
N LEU A 58 -7.84 -1.67 -9.53
CA LEU A 58 -7.04 -1.23 -8.37
C LEU A 58 -5.91 -0.28 -8.79
N VAL A 59 -5.15 -0.64 -9.83
CA VAL A 59 -4.06 0.20 -10.36
C VAL A 59 -4.60 1.51 -10.91
N PHE A 60 -5.78 1.51 -11.53
CA PHE A 60 -6.45 2.73 -12.00
C PHE A 60 -6.76 3.68 -10.84
N VAL A 61 -7.34 3.19 -9.75
CA VAL A 61 -7.63 4.01 -8.54
C VAL A 61 -6.35 4.58 -7.95
N MET A 62 -5.29 3.77 -7.85
CA MET A 62 -3.98 4.24 -7.36
C MET A 62 -3.36 5.30 -8.27
N THR A 63 -3.57 5.18 -9.59
CA THR A 63 -3.00 6.08 -10.59
C THR A 63 -3.71 7.43 -10.65
N ILE A 64 -5.04 7.44 -10.63
CA ILE A 64 -5.83 8.69 -10.70
C ILE A 64 -5.67 9.54 -9.42
N ALA A 65 -5.42 8.88 -8.28
CA ALA A 65 -5.19 9.52 -6.99
C ALA A 65 -3.74 9.97 -6.76
N GLU A 66 -2.84 9.72 -7.71
CA GLU A 66 -1.41 9.99 -7.54
C GLU A 66 -1.10 11.49 -7.60
N PHE A 67 -0.36 11.97 -6.61
CA PHE A 67 0.00 13.38 -6.49
C PHE A 67 1.41 13.67 -7.03
N GLY A 68 2.41 12.87 -6.64
CA GLY A 68 3.82 13.27 -6.80
C GLY A 68 4.28 13.28 -8.25
N ASN A 69 3.93 12.24 -9.02
CA ASN A 69 4.35 12.13 -10.42
C ASN A 69 3.79 13.26 -11.29
N PRO A 70 2.46 13.55 -11.27
CA PRO A 70 1.92 14.66 -12.06
C PRO A 70 2.40 16.03 -11.57
N ALA A 71 2.61 16.22 -10.27
CA ALA A 71 3.08 17.49 -9.73
C ALA A 71 4.50 17.87 -10.21
N ILE A 72 5.38 16.89 -10.44
CA ILE A 72 6.76 17.13 -10.91
C ILE A 72 6.85 17.11 -12.44
N LEU A 73 6.18 16.16 -13.10
CA LEU A 73 6.34 15.92 -14.54
C LEU A 73 5.24 16.53 -15.42
N GLY A 74 4.12 16.94 -14.81
CA GLY A 74 2.91 17.37 -15.54
C GLY A 74 3.03 18.73 -16.23
N GLY A 75 4.00 19.56 -15.82
CA GLY A 75 4.20 20.89 -16.38
C GLY A 75 2.95 21.76 -16.25
N ARG A 76 2.37 22.15 -17.39
CA ARG A 76 1.15 22.99 -17.46
C ARG A 76 -0.14 22.19 -17.65
N THR A 77 -0.06 20.87 -17.64
CA THR A 77 -1.23 20.00 -17.82
C THR A 77 -2.03 19.98 -16.53
N PRO A 78 -3.35 20.22 -16.56
CA PRO A 78 -4.18 20.19 -15.35
C PRO A 78 -4.33 18.76 -14.84
N PHE A 79 -4.17 18.59 -13.52
CA PHE A 79 -4.36 17.32 -12.82
C PHE A 79 -5.10 17.56 -11.51
N LEU A 80 -6.18 16.79 -11.28
CA LEU A 80 -7.05 16.96 -10.11
C LEU A 80 -6.28 17.01 -8.77
N ALA A 81 -5.32 16.11 -8.55
CA ALA A 81 -4.60 16.03 -7.28
C ALA A 81 -3.64 17.23 -7.05
N PRO A 82 -2.67 17.55 -7.94
CA PRO A 82 -1.86 18.75 -7.83
C PRO A 82 -2.67 20.06 -7.86
N ASP A 83 -3.69 20.17 -8.71
CA ASP A 83 -4.49 21.39 -8.82
C ASP A 83 -5.29 21.63 -7.53
N THR A 84 -5.75 20.57 -6.85
CA THR A 84 -6.37 20.68 -5.52
C THR A 84 -5.39 21.27 -4.50
N TYR A 85 -4.12 20.91 -4.56
CA TYR A 85 -3.09 21.47 -3.69
C TYR A 85 -2.79 22.94 -4.02
N LEU A 86 -2.71 23.30 -5.30
CA LEU A 86 -2.50 24.68 -5.74
C LEU A 86 -3.69 25.58 -5.38
N ALA A 87 -4.93 25.08 -5.48
CA ALA A 87 -6.11 25.81 -5.04
C ALA A 87 -6.03 26.23 -3.56
N ILE A 88 -5.47 25.37 -2.69
CA ILE A 88 -5.30 25.69 -1.26
C ILE A 88 -4.09 26.59 -1.03
N THR A 89 -2.93 26.19 -1.55
CA THR A 89 -1.64 26.81 -1.19
C THR A 89 -1.29 28.04 -2.03
N GLY A 90 -1.73 28.09 -3.28
CA GLY A 90 -1.52 29.20 -4.19
C GLY A 90 -2.67 30.22 -4.18
N GLU A 91 -3.91 29.75 -4.22
CA GLU A 91 -5.10 30.62 -4.36
C GLU A 91 -5.84 30.87 -3.04
N GLY A 92 -5.65 30.02 -2.03
CA GLY A 92 -6.42 30.08 -0.79
C GLY A 92 -7.90 29.73 -0.95
N ASP A 93 -8.29 29.16 -2.09
CA ASP A 93 -9.67 28.80 -2.42
C ASP A 93 -10.00 27.37 -1.97
N ILE A 94 -10.45 27.26 -0.72
CA ILE A 94 -10.91 26.01 -0.13
C ILE A 94 -12.16 25.47 -0.85
N ASN A 95 -12.99 26.33 -1.44
CA ASN A 95 -14.18 25.89 -2.16
C ASN A 95 -13.78 25.19 -3.45
N LEU A 96 -12.87 25.78 -4.23
CA LEU A 96 -12.32 25.14 -5.42
C LEU A 96 -11.66 23.79 -5.09
N ALA A 97 -10.83 23.75 -4.04
CA ALA A 97 -10.19 22.51 -3.58
C ALA A 97 -11.22 21.44 -3.17
N SER A 98 -12.33 21.85 -2.56
CA SER A 98 -13.43 20.95 -2.20
C SER A 98 -14.14 20.39 -3.43
N VAL A 99 -14.40 21.23 -4.44
CA VAL A 99 -15.00 20.81 -5.71
C VAL A 99 -14.09 19.81 -6.43
N LEU A 100 -12.79 20.12 -6.54
CA LEU A 100 -11.81 19.22 -7.18
C LEU A 100 -11.70 17.89 -6.41
N SER A 101 -11.77 17.93 -5.08
CA SER A 101 -11.81 16.72 -4.24
C SER A 101 -13.05 15.87 -4.48
N VAL A 102 -14.23 16.49 -4.66
CA VAL A 102 -15.47 15.77 -5.01
C VAL A 102 -15.40 15.16 -6.42
N VAL A 103 -14.84 15.89 -7.38
CA VAL A 103 -14.63 15.36 -8.74
C VAL A 103 -13.65 14.18 -8.73
N LEU A 104 -12.61 14.22 -7.89
CA LEU A 104 -11.62 13.15 -7.77
C LEU A 104 -12.12 11.92 -7.01
N ILE A 105 -12.86 12.11 -5.91
CA ILE A 105 -13.40 10.98 -5.11
C ILE A 105 -14.49 10.22 -5.86
N THR A 106 -15.27 10.89 -6.71
CA THR A 106 -16.41 10.30 -7.44
C THR A 106 -16.02 9.05 -8.26
N PRO A 107 -15.07 9.11 -9.21
CA PRO A 107 -14.64 7.93 -9.95
C PRO A 107 -13.97 6.88 -9.05
N CYS A 108 -13.27 7.29 -7.99
CA CYS A 108 -12.65 6.36 -7.05
C CYS A 108 -13.69 5.53 -6.28
N VAL A 109 -14.75 6.17 -5.79
CA VAL A 109 -15.86 5.50 -5.11
C VAL A 109 -16.65 4.61 -6.07
N ILE A 110 -16.93 5.08 -7.29
CA ILE A 110 -17.59 4.26 -8.31
C ILE A 110 -16.78 3.00 -8.58
N ILE A 111 -15.47 3.13 -8.80
CA ILE A 111 -14.60 1.99 -9.09
C ILE A 111 -14.44 1.10 -7.86
N PHE A 112 -14.38 1.65 -6.65
CA PHE A 112 -14.35 0.86 -5.42
C PHE A 112 -15.63 0.04 -5.23
N ILE A 113 -16.80 0.64 -5.50
CA ILE A 113 -18.08 -0.08 -5.47
C ILE A 113 -18.12 -1.16 -6.55
N LEU A 114 -17.70 -0.84 -7.79
CA LEU A 114 -17.62 -1.81 -8.87
C LEU A 114 -16.65 -2.95 -8.53
N HIS A 115 -15.49 -2.64 -7.99
CA HIS A 115 -14.50 -3.59 -7.50
C HIS A 115 -15.17 -4.54 -6.50
N ASN A 116 -15.82 -4.01 -5.45
CA ASN A 116 -16.49 -4.82 -4.42
C ASN A 116 -17.71 -5.59 -4.91
N TYR A 117 -18.47 -5.06 -5.88
CA TYR A 117 -19.66 -5.71 -6.42
C TYR A 117 -19.31 -6.83 -7.42
N VAL A 118 -18.35 -6.61 -8.31
CA VAL A 118 -17.81 -7.63 -9.23
C VAL A 118 -17.12 -8.76 -8.45
N LEU A 119 -16.64 -8.47 -7.23
CA LEU A 119 -16.03 -9.41 -6.30
C LEU A 119 -17.02 -10.25 -5.48
N ARG A 120 -18.26 -9.81 -5.27
CA ARG A 120 -19.25 -10.55 -4.47
C ARG A 120 -19.59 -11.88 -5.17
N GLY A 121 -19.27 -12.99 -4.51
CA GLY A 121 -19.64 -14.34 -4.97
C GLY A 121 -18.80 -14.92 -6.11
N ARG A 122 -17.78 -14.20 -6.60
CA ARG A 122 -16.78 -14.71 -7.55
C ARG A 122 -15.42 -14.89 -6.89
N GLY A 123 -15.44 -15.40 -5.65
CA GLY A 123 -14.28 -16.09 -5.13
C GLY A 123 -14.01 -17.23 -6.10
N TYR A 124 -12.87 -17.18 -6.78
CA TYR A 124 -12.36 -18.32 -7.52
C TYR A 124 -11.90 -19.35 -6.49
N THR A 125 -12.87 -19.88 -5.74
CA THR A 125 -12.75 -21.13 -5.03
C THR A 125 -13.16 -22.20 -6.04
N THR A 126 -12.33 -22.41 -7.06
CA THR A 126 -12.05 -23.78 -7.45
C THR A 126 -11.10 -24.36 -6.41
N ILE A 127 -11.56 -24.40 -5.14
CA ILE A 127 -11.09 -25.38 -4.17
C ILE A 127 -11.73 -26.69 -4.64
N VAL A 128 -11.19 -27.25 -5.71
CA VAL A 128 -11.41 -28.64 -6.08
C VAL A 128 -10.05 -29.28 -5.91
N GLY A 129 -9.79 -29.69 -4.66
CA GLY A 129 -8.56 -30.37 -4.30
C GLY A 129 -7.32 -29.47 -4.27
N LYS A 130 -6.31 -29.94 -3.56
CA LYS A 130 -4.94 -29.45 -3.62
C LYS A 130 -4.57 -29.31 -5.10
N PRO A 131 -4.01 -28.18 -5.58
CA PRO A 131 -3.49 -28.11 -6.93
C PRO A 131 -2.51 -29.28 -7.08
N THR A 132 -2.87 -30.28 -7.90
CA THR A 132 -1.91 -31.27 -8.34
C THR A 132 -0.80 -30.45 -8.98
N ALA A 133 0.44 -30.62 -8.51
CA ALA A 133 1.57 -29.95 -9.11
C ALA A 133 1.55 -30.30 -10.60
N ALA A 134 1.13 -29.35 -11.44
CA ALA A 134 1.33 -29.49 -12.86
C ALA A 134 2.83 -29.62 -13.08
N GLU A 135 3.22 -30.60 -13.89
CA GLU A 135 4.60 -30.66 -14.30
C GLU A 135 4.94 -29.36 -15.04
N PRO A 136 6.06 -28.69 -14.72
CA PRO A 136 6.45 -27.48 -15.41
C PRO A 136 6.59 -27.77 -16.90
N LYS A 137 5.64 -27.29 -17.72
CA LYS A 137 5.70 -27.47 -19.17
C LYS A 137 6.90 -26.69 -19.71
N GLU A 138 7.81 -27.39 -20.39
CA GLU A 138 8.98 -26.75 -20.98
C GLU A 138 8.55 -25.75 -22.06
N MET A 139 8.82 -24.47 -21.83
CA MET A 139 8.55 -23.43 -22.82
C MET A 139 9.58 -23.47 -23.94
N ALA A 140 9.13 -23.23 -25.17
CA ALA A 140 10.03 -23.10 -26.32
C ALA A 140 11.14 -22.07 -26.03
N PRO A 141 12.42 -22.38 -26.32
CA PRO A 141 13.56 -21.53 -25.96
C PRO A 141 13.44 -20.08 -26.43
N GLY A 142 12.89 -19.85 -27.63
CA GLY A 142 12.69 -18.50 -28.17
C GLY A 142 11.74 -17.64 -27.30
N ILE A 143 10.62 -18.21 -26.86
CA ILE A 143 9.64 -17.53 -25.99
C ILE A 143 10.27 -17.24 -24.63
N LYS A 144 10.93 -18.25 -24.05
CA LYS A 144 11.63 -18.12 -22.76
C LYS A 144 12.67 -17.00 -22.79
N ILE A 145 13.51 -16.97 -23.82
CA ILE A 145 14.56 -15.96 -23.99
C ILE A 145 13.93 -14.56 -24.14
N SER A 146 12.87 -14.41 -24.94
CA SER A 146 12.18 -13.11 -25.08
C SER A 146 11.64 -12.57 -23.76
N PHE A 147 10.92 -13.40 -22.98
CA PHE A 147 10.42 -12.97 -21.67
C PHE A 147 11.56 -12.71 -20.67
N MET A 148 12.64 -13.48 -20.73
CA MET A 148 13.82 -13.25 -19.88
C MET A 148 14.51 -11.91 -20.22
N ILE A 149 14.66 -11.58 -21.50
CA ILE A 149 15.21 -10.29 -21.94
C ILE A 149 14.35 -9.13 -21.43
N ILE A 150 13.02 -9.21 -21.59
CA ILE A 150 12.09 -8.17 -21.11
C ILE A 150 12.20 -8.03 -19.59
N SER A 151 12.20 -9.14 -18.86
CA SER A 151 12.28 -9.16 -17.40
C SER A 151 13.61 -8.56 -16.91
N PHE A 152 14.71 -8.92 -17.56
CA PHE A 152 16.03 -8.41 -17.22
C PHE A 152 16.16 -6.92 -17.57
N ALA A 153 15.63 -6.48 -18.72
CA ALA A 153 15.61 -5.07 -19.10
C ALA A 153 14.82 -4.21 -18.11
N VAL A 154 13.64 -4.67 -17.67
CA VAL A 154 12.85 -4.00 -16.63
C VAL A 154 13.60 -4.01 -15.29
N GLY A 155 14.22 -5.13 -14.92
CA GLY A 155 15.04 -5.23 -13.70
C GLY A 155 16.22 -4.25 -13.71
N ILE A 156 16.94 -4.15 -14.82
CA ILE A 156 18.01 -3.16 -15.02
C ILE A 156 17.45 -1.74 -14.89
N LEU A 157 16.32 -1.43 -15.51
CA LEU A 157 15.71 -0.09 -15.45
C LEU A 157 15.37 0.33 -14.00
N VAL A 158 14.86 -0.61 -13.19
CA VAL A 158 14.61 -0.39 -11.77
C VAL A 158 15.92 -0.15 -11.01
N LEU A 159 16.93 -1.00 -11.22
CA LEU A 159 18.23 -0.85 -10.58
C LEU A 159 18.93 0.45 -10.96
N LEU A 160 18.84 0.88 -12.22
CA LEU A 160 19.35 2.16 -12.68
C LEU A 160 18.66 3.33 -11.99
N SER A 161 17.34 3.25 -11.74
CA SER A 161 16.61 4.29 -11.01
C SER A 161 17.14 4.45 -9.59
N PHE A 162 17.40 3.34 -8.88
CA PHE A 162 18.06 3.37 -7.57
C PHE A 162 19.51 3.85 -7.65
N GLY A 163 20.23 3.46 -8.71
CA GLY A 163 21.60 3.90 -8.97
C GLY A 163 21.71 5.41 -9.15
N VAL A 164 20.78 6.03 -9.88
CA VAL A 164 20.73 7.49 -10.07
C VAL A 164 20.45 8.21 -8.74
N ILE A 165 19.54 7.70 -7.91
CA ILE A 165 19.28 8.27 -6.58
C ILE A 165 20.53 8.16 -5.69
N LEU A 166 21.21 7.01 -5.72
CA LEU A 166 22.44 6.81 -4.96
C LEU A 166 23.52 7.79 -5.42
N LEU A 167 23.80 7.87 -6.72
CA LEU A 167 24.79 8.79 -7.28
C LEU A 167 24.44 10.25 -6.98
N GLY A 168 23.18 10.64 -7.19
CA GLY A 168 22.69 11.98 -6.91
C GLY A 168 22.80 12.41 -5.46
N SER A 169 22.90 11.46 -4.53
CA SER A 169 23.14 11.76 -3.12
C SER A 169 24.55 12.28 -2.84
N PHE A 170 25.52 11.97 -3.71
CA PHE A 170 26.95 12.24 -3.51
C PHE A 170 27.58 13.13 -4.57
N VAL A 171 26.82 13.63 -5.54
CA VAL A 171 27.32 14.55 -6.57
C VAL A 171 26.52 15.84 -6.56
N LYS A 172 27.16 16.94 -6.94
CA LYS A 172 26.57 18.28 -6.89
C LYS A 172 25.33 18.40 -7.80
N ILE A 173 25.47 18.01 -9.07
CA ILE A 173 24.37 17.95 -10.04
C ILE A 173 24.58 16.74 -10.95
N VAL A 174 23.74 15.72 -10.79
CA VAL A 174 23.81 14.50 -11.61
C VAL A 174 23.80 14.83 -13.09
N GLY A 175 24.83 14.38 -13.82
CA GLY A 175 24.92 14.55 -15.27
C GLY A 175 25.38 15.94 -15.74
N VAL A 176 25.61 16.89 -14.83
CA VAL A 176 26.14 18.23 -15.15
C VAL A 176 27.46 18.48 -14.43
N ASP A 177 27.46 18.36 -13.11
CA ASP A 177 28.63 18.53 -12.25
C ASP A 177 28.71 17.33 -11.30
N ASN A 178 29.48 16.33 -11.71
CA ASN A 178 29.63 15.07 -10.97
C ASN A 178 30.70 15.16 -9.86
N THR A 179 31.08 16.36 -9.43
CA THR A 179 32.00 16.56 -8.29
C THR A 179 31.41 15.94 -7.04
N PHE A 180 32.21 15.13 -6.35
CA PHE A 180 31.80 14.48 -5.11
C PHE A 180 31.54 15.51 -4.00
N VAL A 181 30.38 15.41 -3.37
CA VAL A 181 29.95 16.26 -2.25
C VAL A 181 29.25 15.43 -1.17
N MET A 182 29.49 15.78 0.09
CA MET A 182 28.82 15.14 1.24
C MET A 182 27.71 16.01 1.84
N ASP A 183 27.63 17.27 1.40
CA ASP A 183 26.71 18.29 1.94
C ASP A 183 25.24 17.87 1.81
N HIS A 184 24.87 17.17 0.74
CA HIS A 184 23.51 16.68 0.55
C HIS A 184 23.11 15.65 1.60
N VAL A 185 24.02 14.73 1.94
CA VAL A 185 23.79 13.68 2.95
C VAL A 185 23.80 14.27 4.36
N LEU A 186 24.68 15.23 4.62
CA LEU A 186 24.83 15.87 5.94
C LEU A 186 23.82 16.99 6.20
N ASN A 187 22.97 17.32 5.23
CA ASN A 187 22.00 18.41 5.33
C ASN A 187 21.10 18.29 6.57
N THR A 188 21.09 19.35 7.38
CA THR A 188 20.36 19.40 8.66
C THR A 188 18.85 19.38 8.48
N GLN A 189 18.30 20.08 7.49
CA GLN A 189 16.85 20.13 7.24
C GLN A 189 16.32 18.75 6.81
N SER A 190 17.05 18.06 5.93
CA SER A 190 16.80 16.66 5.57
C SER A 190 16.75 15.77 6.82
N ASN A 191 17.72 15.92 7.74
CA ASN A 191 17.75 15.12 8.97
C ASN A 191 16.57 15.41 9.91
N ILE A 192 16.15 16.68 10.03
CA ILE A 192 14.96 17.07 10.80
C ILE A 192 13.71 16.43 10.18
N ALA A 193 13.56 16.51 8.86
CA ALA A 193 12.41 15.95 8.16
C ALA A 193 12.32 14.42 8.29
N ILE A 194 13.46 13.73 8.23
CA ILE A 194 13.56 12.28 8.50
C ILE A 194 13.12 11.98 9.93
N TRP A 195 13.59 12.74 10.92
CA TRP A 195 13.25 12.49 12.32
C TRP A 195 11.78 12.73 12.63
N ASN A 196 11.19 13.79 12.07
CA ASN A 196 9.76 14.04 12.16
C ASN A 196 8.95 12.94 11.49
N SER A 197 9.39 12.44 10.34
CA SER A 197 8.76 11.30 9.66
C SER A 197 8.79 10.03 10.50
N ILE A 198 9.92 9.76 11.17
CA ILE A 198 10.02 8.62 12.08
C ILE A 198 9.03 8.78 13.24
N LYS A 199 8.92 9.96 13.85
CA LYS A 199 7.96 10.21 14.94
C LYS A 199 6.51 10.00 14.49
N VAL A 200 6.12 10.58 13.36
CA VAL A 200 4.77 10.44 12.80
C VAL A 200 4.49 8.99 12.42
N SER A 201 5.44 8.31 11.78
CA SER A 201 5.29 6.92 11.35
C SER A 201 5.26 5.94 12.52
N LEU A 202 6.04 6.18 13.59
CA LEU A 202 5.96 5.40 14.82
C LEU A 202 4.60 5.58 15.50
N GLY A 203 4.13 6.82 15.61
CA GLY A 203 2.81 7.12 16.15
C GLY A 203 1.72 6.44 15.33
N ALA A 204 1.69 6.67 14.02
CA ALA A 204 0.71 6.07 13.12
C ALA A 204 0.77 4.54 13.11
N GLY A 205 1.98 3.97 13.13
CA GLY A 205 2.21 2.53 13.21
C GLY A 205 1.62 1.94 14.48
N LEU A 206 1.96 2.50 15.66
CA LEU A 206 1.48 2.00 16.95
C LEU A 206 -0.03 2.16 17.07
N PHE A 207 -0.56 3.37 16.90
CA PHE A 207 -1.99 3.61 17.03
C PHE A 207 -2.80 2.85 15.97
N GLY A 208 -2.33 2.82 14.72
CA GLY A 208 -2.97 2.10 13.63
C GLY A 208 -3.00 0.60 13.85
N ALA A 209 -1.93 0.01 14.37
CA ALA A 209 -1.90 -1.42 14.70
C ALA A 209 -2.81 -1.76 15.88
N ILE A 210 -2.83 -0.94 16.94
CA ILE A 210 -3.75 -1.11 18.08
C ILE A 210 -5.20 -1.06 17.58
N VAL A 211 -5.56 0.04 16.92
CA VAL A 211 -6.93 0.26 16.43
C VAL A 211 -7.33 -0.82 15.42
N GLY A 212 -6.45 -1.16 14.49
CA GLY A 212 -6.73 -2.19 13.47
C GLY A 212 -6.97 -3.57 14.08
N THR A 213 -6.12 -3.98 15.03
CA THR A 213 -6.26 -5.28 15.72
C THR A 213 -7.55 -5.33 16.55
N LEU A 214 -7.87 -4.24 17.26
CA LEU A 214 -9.10 -4.14 18.04
C LEU A 214 -10.35 -4.15 17.16
N LEU A 215 -10.35 -3.37 16.07
CA LEU A 215 -11.45 -3.35 15.11
C LEU A 215 -11.63 -4.73 14.48
N ALA A 216 -10.55 -5.44 14.14
CA ALA A 216 -10.64 -6.80 13.63
C ALA A 216 -11.34 -7.74 14.63
N TYR A 217 -10.99 -7.67 15.90
CA TYR A 217 -11.65 -8.47 16.94
C TYR A 217 -13.13 -8.13 17.08
N VAL A 218 -13.47 -6.84 17.18
CA VAL A 218 -14.86 -6.39 17.31
C VAL A 218 -15.67 -6.75 16.07
N ILE A 219 -15.12 -6.57 14.87
CA ILE A 219 -15.77 -6.97 13.62
C ILE A 219 -15.97 -8.49 13.64
N MET A 220 -14.93 -9.29 13.87
CA MET A 220 -15.04 -10.73 13.69
C MET A 220 -15.88 -11.42 14.77
N ARG A 221 -15.68 -11.08 16.05
CA ARG A 221 -16.32 -11.73 17.20
C ARG A 221 -17.59 -11.03 17.68
N GLY A 222 -17.76 -9.74 17.38
CA GLY A 222 -18.92 -8.97 17.81
C GLY A 222 -20.21 -9.31 17.06
N LYS A 223 -21.33 -9.32 17.80
CA LYS A 223 -22.70 -9.48 17.27
C LYS A 223 -23.50 -8.20 17.55
N PHE A 224 -23.50 -7.25 16.62
CA PHE A 224 -24.21 -5.98 16.76
C PHE A 224 -24.71 -5.45 15.41
N PRO A 225 -25.81 -4.68 15.39
CA PRO A 225 -26.29 -4.02 14.17
C PRO A 225 -25.27 -2.99 13.69
N GLY A 226 -24.99 -2.96 12.38
CA GLY A 226 -24.04 -2.01 11.78
C GLY A 226 -22.60 -2.49 11.65
N LYS A 227 -22.28 -3.74 12.03
CA LYS A 227 -20.95 -4.36 11.81
C LYS A 227 -20.41 -4.18 10.38
N GLN A 228 -21.24 -4.39 9.37
CA GLN A 228 -20.84 -4.22 7.95
C GLN A 228 -20.47 -2.78 7.61
N VAL A 229 -21.16 -1.79 8.19
CA VAL A 229 -20.85 -0.37 7.98
C VAL A 229 -19.52 -0.04 8.65
N MET A 230 -19.29 -0.53 9.87
CA MET A 230 -18.04 -0.33 10.58
C MET A 230 -16.85 -0.91 9.81
N GLU A 231 -17.00 -2.12 9.26
CA GLU A 231 -16.00 -2.75 8.39
C GLU A 231 -15.75 -1.93 7.13
N MET A 232 -16.81 -1.49 6.42
CA MET A 232 -16.68 -0.63 5.24
C MET A 232 -15.94 0.68 5.55
N VAL A 233 -16.23 1.32 6.67
CA VAL A 233 -15.56 2.56 7.10
C VAL A 233 -14.09 2.29 7.42
N ALA A 234 -13.77 1.21 8.14
CA ALA A 234 -12.39 0.81 8.45
C ALA A 234 -11.55 0.57 7.19
N LEU A 235 -12.15 -0.03 6.15
CA LEU A 235 -11.48 -0.33 4.89
C LEU A 235 -11.45 0.86 3.91
N SER A 236 -12.29 1.88 4.12
CA SER A 236 -12.44 3.01 3.19
C SER A 236 -11.18 3.85 3.02
N GLY A 237 -10.33 3.95 4.05
CA GLY A 237 -9.12 4.77 4.02
C GLY A 237 -8.13 4.39 2.90
N PHE A 238 -8.14 3.12 2.48
CA PHE A 238 -7.33 2.63 1.37
C PHE A 238 -7.91 2.98 -0.01
N ALA A 239 -9.22 3.14 -0.10
CA ALA A 239 -9.93 3.44 -1.35
C ALA A 239 -9.97 4.94 -1.67
N LEU A 240 -9.85 5.78 -0.64
CA LEU A 240 -9.95 7.23 -0.79
C LEU A 240 -8.62 7.83 -1.27
N PRO A 241 -8.65 8.74 -2.27
CA PRO A 241 -7.47 9.49 -2.69
C PRO A 241 -6.88 10.26 -1.52
N GLY A 242 -5.55 10.20 -1.36
CA GLY A 242 -4.88 10.88 -0.25
C GLY A 242 -5.13 12.39 -0.24
N THR A 243 -5.23 13.01 -1.42
CA THR A 243 -5.58 14.43 -1.55
C THR A 243 -6.92 14.75 -0.90
N VAL A 244 -7.94 13.93 -1.15
CA VAL A 244 -9.29 14.10 -0.57
C VAL A 244 -9.26 13.91 0.94
N ILE A 245 -8.51 12.92 1.43
CA ILE A 245 -8.32 12.73 2.88
C ILE A 245 -7.60 13.95 3.49
N GLY A 246 -6.57 14.48 2.83
CA GLY A 246 -5.83 15.67 3.28
C GLY A 246 -6.73 16.91 3.38
N VAL A 247 -7.45 17.23 2.30
CA VAL A 247 -8.41 18.35 2.27
C VAL A 247 -9.49 18.18 3.32
N GLY A 248 -10.07 16.98 3.44
CA GLY A 248 -11.08 16.67 4.45
C GLY A 248 -10.57 16.89 5.87
N TYR A 249 -9.32 16.48 6.16
CA TYR A 249 -8.72 16.69 7.47
C TYR A 249 -8.48 18.17 7.80
N ILE A 250 -8.01 18.98 6.84
CA ILE A 250 -7.92 20.43 7.06
C ILE A 250 -9.31 20.99 7.37
N ILE A 251 -10.31 20.71 6.53
CA ILE A 251 -11.66 21.28 6.70
C ILE A 251 -12.24 20.87 8.06
N ALA A 252 -12.07 19.62 8.47
CA ALA A 252 -12.63 19.08 9.71
C ALA A 252 -11.90 19.58 10.97
N PHE A 253 -10.58 19.74 10.93
CA PHE A 253 -9.76 19.96 12.12
C PHE A 253 -9.07 21.33 12.19
N ASN A 254 -9.44 22.27 11.31
CA ASN A 254 -8.89 23.64 11.30
C ASN A 254 -9.73 24.65 12.11
N ARG A 255 -10.79 24.21 12.80
CA ARG A 255 -11.62 25.06 13.68
C ARG A 255 -12.00 24.32 14.97
N PRO A 256 -12.24 25.05 16.08
CA PRO A 256 -12.80 24.45 17.31
C PRO A 256 -14.12 23.71 17.03
N PRO A 257 -14.47 22.66 17.81
CA PRO A 257 -13.83 22.24 19.07
C PRO A 257 -12.60 21.33 18.90
N PHE A 258 -12.39 20.73 17.73
CA PHE A 258 -11.29 19.77 17.49
C PHE A 258 -10.19 20.41 16.61
N LEU A 259 -9.51 21.44 17.13
CA LEU A 259 -8.42 22.09 16.42
C LEU A 259 -7.14 21.24 16.49
N LEU A 260 -6.86 20.49 15.43
CA LEU A 260 -5.64 19.66 15.31
C LEU A 260 -4.62 20.22 14.32
N THR A 261 -5.01 21.16 13.46
CA THR A 261 -4.09 21.82 12.52
C THR A 261 -2.90 22.42 13.27
N GLY A 262 -1.69 22.23 12.73
CA GLY A 262 -0.46 22.69 13.37
C GLY A 262 0.11 21.75 14.44
N THR A 263 -0.52 20.58 14.67
CA THR A 263 -0.04 19.58 15.63
C THR A 263 0.42 18.30 14.93
N ILE A 264 1.27 17.51 15.58
CA ILE A 264 1.66 16.19 15.06
C ILE A 264 0.47 15.21 14.96
N TRP A 265 -0.59 15.43 15.73
CA TRP A 265 -1.73 14.52 15.81
C TRP A 265 -2.57 14.50 14.53
N ILE A 266 -2.69 15.62 13.82
CA ILE A 266 -3.42 15.64 12.54
C ILE A 266 -2.75 14.70 11.51
N LEU A 267 -1.41 14.65 11.52
CA LEU A 267 -0.61 13.77 10.66
C LEU A 267 -0.77 12.30 11.09
N ILE A 268 -0.60 12.02 12.39
CA ILE A 268 -0.73 10.66 12.93
C ILE A 268 -2.13 10.09 12.64
N LEU A 269 -3.19 10.82 12.98
CA LEU A 269 -4.56 10.35 12.79
C LEU A 269 -4.93 10.22 11.31
N ASN A 270 -4.38 11.07 10.44
CA ASN A 270 -4.57 10.95 8.98
C ASN A 270 -3.96 9.64 8.46
N CYS A 271 -2.73 9.35 8.85
CA CYS A 271 -2.05 8.13 8.45
C CYS A 271 -2.68 6.88 9.07
N VAL A 272 -3.13 6.94 10.33
CA VAL A 272 -3.91 5.86 10.95
C VAL A 272 -5.16 5.56 10.13
N PHE A 273 -6.00 6.56 9.86
CA PHE A 273 -7.22 6.36 9.06
C PHE A 273 -6.91 5.76 7.69
N ARG A 274 -5.86 6.25 7.02
CA ARG A 274 -5.49 5.79 5.67
C ARG A 274 -5.01 4.33 5.65
N PHE A 275 -4.31 3.86 6.68
CA PHE A 275 -3.62 2.57 6.64
C PHE A 275 -4.15 1.52 7.64
N VAL A 276 -5.11 1.87 8.51
CA VAL A 276 -5.70 0.95 9.50
C VAL A 276 -6.29 -0.31 8.86
N ALA A 277 -6.79 -0.21 7.62
CA ALA A 277 -7.35 -1.32 6.85
C ALA A 277 -6.44 -2.55 6.84
N VAL A 278 -5.12 -2.36 6.70
CA VAL A 278 -4.17 -3.48 6.69
C VAL A 278 -4.07 -4.19 8.03
N GLY A 279 -4.12 -3.44 9.14
CA GLY A 279 -4.19 -4.01 10.48
C GLY A 279 -5.49 -4.76 10.73
N VAL A 280 -6.61 -4.23 10.22
CA VAL A 280 -7.93 -4.88 10.30
C VAL A 280 -7.92 -6.22 9.53
N GLU A 281 -7.48 -6.22 8.28
CA GLU A 281 -7.41 -7.42 7.43
C GLU A 281 -6.46 -8.48 8.00
N ALA A 282 -5.29 -8.06 8.49
CA ALA A 282 -4.35 -8.97 9.15
C ALA A 282 -4.97 -9.61 10.40
N GLY A 283 -5.72 -8.84 11.20
CA GLY A 283 -6.42 -9.33 12.38
C GLY A 283 -7.56 -10.27 12.04
N ILE A 284 -8.38 -9.93 11.03
CA ILE A 284 -9.48 -10.77 10.56
C ILE A 284 -8.94 -12.11 10.05
N SER A 285 -7.90 -12.09 9.21
CA SER A 285 -7.25 -13.30 8.70
C SER A 285 -6.72 -14.18 9.83
N LYS A 286 -6.12 -13.57 10.86
CA LYS A 286 -5.62 -14.31 12.02
C LYS A 286 -6.75 -14.93 12.85
N LEU A 287 -7.85 -14.21 13.06
CA LEU A 287 -9.01 -14.70 13.82
C LEU A 287 -9.77 -15.81 13.10
N HIS A 288 -9.78 -15.85 11.75
CA HIS A 288 -10.32 -16.99 11.02
C HIS A 288 -9.54 -18.29 11.25
N GLN A 289 -8.25 -18.19 11.57
CA GLN A 289 -7.40 -19.34 11.89
C GLN A 289 -7.52 -19.76 13.36
N ILE A 290 -8.05 -18.89 14.22
CA ILE A 290 -8.23 -19.15 15.66
C ILE A 290 -9.69 -19.57 15.87
N SER A 291 -9.86 -20.84 16.22
CA SER A 291 -11.18 -21.40 16.47
C SER A 291 -11.86 -20.68 17.65
N ILE A 292 -13.18 -20.45 17.55
CA ILE A 292 -13.94 -19.73 18.60
C ILE A 292 -14.03 -20.54 19.89
N GLU A 293 -13.93 -21.86 19.78
CA GLU A 293 -14.03 -22.83 20.86
C GLU A 293 -12.93 -22.62 21.93
N ILE A 294 -11.80 -22.01 21.59
CA ILE A 294 -10.75 -21.65 22.55
C ILE A 294 -11.24 -20.56 23.51
N GLU A 295 -12.01 -19.59 23.00
CA GLU A 295 -12.61 -18.52 23.80
C GLU A 295 -13.76 -19.09 24.66
N GLU A 296 -14.60 -19.96 24.09
CA GLU A 296 -15.71 -20.62 24.79
C GLU A 296 -15.22 -21.54 25.93
N ALA A 297 -14.20 -22.36 25.68
CA ALA A 297 -13.60 -23.20 26.72
C ALA A 297 -12.98 -22.37 27.87
N SER A 298 -12.43 -21.19 27.55
CA SER A 298 -11.91 -20.28 28.57
C SER A 298 -13.05 -19.67 29.40
N ALA A 299 -14.18 -19.33 28.76
CA ALA A 299 -15.38 -18.84 29.44
C ALA A 299 -16.01 -19.92 30.35
N ASP A 300 -16.05 -21.17 29.90
CA ASP A 300 -16.55 -22.31 30.69
C ASP A 300 -15.71 -22.57 31.95
N LEU A 301 -14.41 -22.26 31.91
CA LEU A 301 -13.51 -22.29 33.08
C LEU A 301 -13.68 -21.06 34.00
N GLY A 302 -14.62 -20.15 33.70
CA GLY A 302 -14.95 -18.98 34.51
C GLY A 302 -14.16 -17.71 34.18
N ALA A 303 -13.42 -17.67 33.06
CA ALA A 303 -12.76 -16.45 32.62
C ALA A 303 -13.78 -15.43 32.08
N ASP A 304 -13.66 -14.17 32.51
CA ASP A 304 -14.44 -13.06 31.97
C ASP A 304 -13.86 -12.56 30.63
N PHE A 305 -14.64 -11.75 29.91
CA PHE A 305 -14.27 -11.23 28.59
C PHE A 305 -12.90 -10.54 28.56
N LEU A 306 -12.57 -9.71 29.55
CA LEU A 306 -11.28 -9.00 29.57
C LEU A 306 -10.13 -9.99 29.77
N THR A 307 -10.31 -10.99 30.62
CA THR A 307 -9.32 -12.05 30.81
C THR A 307 -9.11 -12.86 29.54
N ILE A 308 -10.19 -13.28 28.86
CA ILE A 308 -10.11 -14.02 27.60
C ILE A 308 -9.40 -13.18 26.54
N PHE A 309 -9.80 -11.91 26.37
CA PHE A 309 -9.20 -11.03 25.40
C PHE A 309 -7.70 -10.83 25.66
N PHE A 310 -7.29 -10.39 26.85
CA PHE A 310 -5.89 -10.04 27.12
C PHE A 310 -4.96 -11.24 27.30
N LYS A 311 -5.45 -12.38 27.82
CA LYS A 311 -4.61 -13.55 28.10
C LYS A 311 -4.64 -14.62 27.01
N VAL A 312 -5.70 -14.68 26.21
CA VAL A 312 -5.87 -15.73 25.20
C VAL A 312 -5.81 -15.13 23.80
N VAL A 313 -6.73 -14.21 23.47
CA VAL A 313 -6.88 -13.73 22.09
C VAL A 313 -5.76 -12.79 21.68
N LEU A 314 -5.48 -11.76 22.47
CA LEU A 314 -4.51 -10.71 22.13
C LEU A 314 -3.09 -11.27 21.91
N PRO A 315 -2.56 -12.19 22.74
CA PRO A 315 -1.28 -12.84 22.47
C PRO A 315 -1.26 -13.62 21.15
N LEU A 316 -2.36 -14.31 20.81
CA LEU A 316 -2.49 -15.03 19.54
C LEU A 316 -2.64 -14.09 18.33
N MET A 317 -3.25 -12.93 18.53
CA MET A 317 -3.37 -11.86 17.53
C MET A 317 -2.13 -10.96 17.42
N PHE A 318 -1.15 -11.09 18.31
CA PHE A 318 0.02 -10.21 18.33
C PHE A 318 0.79 -10.20 17.01
N SER A 319 0.77 -11.30 16.26
CA SER A 319 1.34 -11.34 14.93
C SER A 319 0.66 -10.40 13.93
N ALA A 320 -0.67 -10.26 14.01
CA ALA A 320 -1.42 -9.32 13.17
C ALA A 320 -1.10 -7.87 13.54
N PHE A 321 -0.93 -7.60 14.84
CA PHE A 321 -0.45 -6.31 15.32
C PHE A 321 0.91 -5.95 14.71
N ILE A 322 1.89 -6.86 14.71
CA ILE A 322 3.22 -6.59 14.13
C ILE A 322 3.14 -6.30 12.63
N VAL A 323 2.34 -7.07 11.89
CA VAL A 323 2.15 -6.84 10.44
C VAL A 323 1.53 -5.46 10.21
N GLY A 324 0.46 -5.11 10.94
CA GLY A 324 -0.18 -3.81 10.86
C GLY A 324 0.76 -2.65 11.24
N PHE A 325 1.57 -2.84 12.28
CA PHE A 325 2.54 -1.86 12.77
C PHE A 325 3.61 -1.56 11.72
N ILE A 326 4.32 -2.59 11.25
CA ILE A 326 5.43 -2.39 10.32
C ILE A 326 4.94 -1.87 8.98
N TYR A 327 3.82 -2.39 8.46
CA TYR A 327 3.23 -1.88 7.22
C TYR A 327 2.84 -0.41 7.34
N THR A 328 2.11 -0.04 8.40
CA THR A 328 1.67 1.33 8.60
C THR A 328 2.85 2.27 8.80
N PHE A 329 3.87 1.85 9.56
CA PHE A 329 5.11 2.59 9.72
C PHE A 329 5.79 2.86 8.38
N MET A 330 6.03 1.81 7.58
CA MET A 330 6.71 1.91 6.29
C MET A 330 5.94 2.81 5.31
N THR A 331 4.63 2.60 5.19
CA THR A 331 3.81 3.35 4.24
C THR A 331 3.66 4.81 4.67
N THR A 332 3.63 5.09 5.97
CA THR A 332 3.64 6.46 6.50
C THR A 332 4.96 7.17 6.22
N MET A 333 6.10 6.49 6.37
CA MET A 333 7.43 7.04 6.05
C MET A 333 7.55 7.51 4.59
N MET A 334 6.80 6.88 3.68
CA MET A 334 6.82 7.17 2.24
C MET A 334 5.62 8.01 1.78
N SER A 335 4.68 8.34 2.67
CA SER A 335 3.41 8.96 2.26
C SER A 335 3.60 10.42 1.91
N LEU A 336 3.16 10.84 0.72
CA LEU A 336 3.14 12.24 0.29
C LEU A 336 1.71 12.78 0.15
N SER A 337 0.82 12.03 -0.51
CA SER A 337 -0.41 12.59 -1.11
C SER A 337 -1.37 13.27 -0.14
N SER A 338 -1.55 12.74 1.08
CA SER A 338 -2.45 13.36 2.08
C SER A 338 -1.71 14.30 3.01
N VAL A 339 -0.48 13.94 3.40
CA VAL A 339 0.28 14.66 4.41
C VAL A 339 0.80 16.01 3.92
N ILE A 340 1.01 16.19 2.61
CA ILE A 340 1.45 17.48 2.04
C ILE A 340 0.47 18.63 2.34
N PHE A 341 -0.82 18.32 2.49
CA PHE A 341 -1.86 19.27 2.88
C PHE A 341 -1.79 19.64 4.37
N LEU A 342 -1.20 18.77 5.20
CA LEU A 342 -1.31 18.81 6.66
C LEU A 342 -0.03 19.24 7.35
N VAL A 343 1.11 19.23 6.64
CA VAL A 343 2.37 19.67 7.21
C VAL A 343 2.33 21.15 7.55
N THR A 344 2.95 21.49 8.67
CA THR A 344 3.12 22.86 9.14
C THR A 344 4.57 23.05 9.60
N PRO A 345 5.05 24.31 9.71
CA PRO A 345 6.40 24.57 10.21
C PRO A 345 6.70 23.81 11.51
N GLY A 346 7.83 23.10 11.54
CA GLY A 346 8.25 22.26 12.67
C GLY A 346 7.86 20.78 12.57
N PHE A 347 6.93 20.42 11.69
CA PHE A 347 6.52 19.04 11.39
C PHE A 347 6.77 18.65 9.93
N ASP A 348 7.88 19.13 9.35
CA ASP A 348 8.27 18.78 7.99
C ASP A 348 8.50 17.29 7.86
N LEU A 349 7.87 16.65 6.86
CA LEU A 349 8.04 15.23 6.59
C LEU A 349 9.02 15.02 5.44
N ALA A 350 9.73 13.90 5.44
CA ALA A 350 10.76 13.56 4.48
C ALA A 350 10.20 13.47 3.06
N SER A 351 9.01 12.88 2.89
CA SER A 351 8.31 12.82 1.61
C SER A 351 8.00 14.21 1.05
N VAL A 352 7.55 15.14 1.90
CA VAL A 352 7.26 16.52 1.51
C VAL A 352 8.57 17.27 1.21
N TYR A 353 9.60 17.10 2.03
CA TYR A 353 10.92 17.69 1.80
C TYR A 353 11.52 17.22 0.47
N ILE A 354 11.44 15.93 0.15
CA ILE A 354 11.86 15.35 -1.15
C ILE A 354 11.10 16.03 -2.28
N TYR A 355 9.78 16.18 -2.16
CA TYR A 355 8.96 16.86 -3.17
C TYR A 355 9.37 18.33 -3.37
N LEU A 356 9.46 19.11 -2.29
CA LEU A 356 9.78 20.54 -2.37
C LEU A 356 11.19 20.78 -2.93
N THR A 357 12.20 20.03 -2.46
CA THR A 357 13.57 20.14 -3.00
C THR A 357 13.64 19.71 -4.46
N ALA A 358 12.91 18.66 -4.87
CA ALA A 358 12.83 18.29 -6.28
C ALA A 358 12.15 19.37 -7.13
N GLN A 359 11.10 20.00 -6.62
CA GLN A 359 10.39 21.11 -7.30
C GLN A 359 11.28 22.34 -7.47
N LEU A 360 12.18 22.60 -6.51
CA LEU A 360 13.19 23.67 -6.59
C LEU A 360 14.39 23.33 -7.49
N GLY A 361 14.45 22.10 -8.04
CA GLY A 361 15.58 21.63 -8.85
C GLY A 361 16.79 21.17 -8.03
N GLU A 362 16.69 21.12 -6.71
CA GLU A 362 17.73 20.64 -5.79
C GLU A 362 17.74 19.11 -5.72
N LEU A 363 17.92 18.46 -6.88
CA LEU A 363 17.81 17.01 -7.03
C LEU A 363 18.81 16.23 -6.17
N GLY A 364 19.96 16.82 -5.82
CA GLY A 364 20.93 16.21 -4.91
C GLY A 364 20.40 16.04 -3.49
N LEU A 365 19.70 17.05 -2.96
CA LEU A 365 19.07 17.00 -1.64
C LEU A 365 17.86 16.04 -1.62
N ALA A 366 17.06 16.06 -2.68
CA ALA A 366 15.96 15.12 -2.87
C ALA A 366 16.48 13.67 -2.90
N SER A 367 17.55 13.42 -3.65
CA SER A 367 18.19 12.11 -3.78
C SER A 367 18.76 11.62 -2.44
N ALA A 368 19.53 12.46 -1.74
CA ALA A 368 20.10 12.12 -0.45
C ALA A 368 19.04 11.82 0.62
N THR A 369 17.94 12.57 0.63
CA THR A 369 16.82 12.31 1.56
C THR A 369 16.09 11.02 1.18
N THR A 370 15.88 10.78 -0.11
CA THR A 370 15.26 9.54 -0.62
C THR A 370 16.09 8.31 -0.25
N MET A 371 17.42 8.38 -0.39
CA MET A 371 18.34 7.32 0.03
C MET A 371 18.18 6.98 1.53
N LYS A 372 18.07 7.99 2.40
CA LYS A 372 17.84 7.78 3.85
C LYS A 372 16.51 7.08 4.11
N VAL A 373 15.43 7.51 3.44
CA VAL A 373 14.11 6.86 3.55
C VAL A 373 14.17 5.41 3.08
N ILE A 374 14.81 5.13 1.94
CA ILE A 374 15.00 3.76 1.41
C ILE A 374 15.73 2.89 2.44
N ALA A 375 16.80 3.38 3.06
CA ALA A 375 17.53 2.64 4.07
C ALA A 375 16.65 2.29 5.29
N ILE A 376 15.89 3.25 5.80
CA ILE A 376 14.97 3.04 6.94
C ILE A 376 13.89 2.00 6.60
N VAL A 377 13.30 2.10 5.40
CA VAL A 377 12.27 1.16 4.93
C VAL A 377 12.85 -0.23 4.72
N ALA A 378 14.05 -0.36 4.13
CA ALA A 378 14.73 -1.64 3.94
C ALA A 378 15.04 -2.33 5.28
N ILE A 379 15.50 -1.58 6.29
CA ILE A 379 15.70 -2.08 7.65
C ILE A 379 14.37 -2.56 8.25
N SER A 380 13.28 -1.80 8.05
CA SER A 380 11.96 -2.16 8.56
C SER A 380 11.43 -3.46 7.93
N ILE A 381 11.62 -3.64 6.62
CA ILE A 381 11.29 -4.89 5.91
C ILE A 381 12.15 -6.06 6.43
N ALA A 382 13.44 -5.84 6.63
CA ALA A 382 14.32 -6.87 7.18
C ALA A 382 13.86 -7.33 8.57
N ILE A 383 13.47 -6.38 9.43
CA ILE A 383 12.89 -6.67 10.75
C ILE A 383 11.58 -7.46 10.60
N LEU A 384 10.67 -7.04 9.72
CA LEU A 384 9.42 -7.77 9.46
C LEU A 384 9.70 -9.21 9.06
N ASN A 385 10.62 -9.45 8.13
CA ASN A 385 10.95 -10.78 7.65
C ASN A 385 11.56 -11.67 8.75
N ILE A 386 12.40 -11.10 9.63
CA ILE A 386 12.96 -11.82 10.77
C ILE A 386 11.87 -12.18 11.78
N VAL A 387 10.98 -11.23 12.10
CA VAL A 387 9.89 -11.46 13.06
C VAL A 387 8.89 -12.47 12.51
N ALA A 388 8.50 -12.33 11.23
CA ALA A 388 7.64 -13.25 10.49
C ALA A 388 8.13 -14.71 10.57
N LYS A 389 9.42 -14.94 10.30
CA LYS A 389 10.05 -16.27 10.42
C LYS A 389 9.97 -16.82 11.86
N LYS A 390 10.17 -15.99 12.88
CA LYS A 390 10.13 -16.42 14.29
C LYS A 390 8.73 -16.77 14.78
N ILE A 391 7.70 -16.07 14.29
CA ILE A 391 6.30 -16.30 14.69
C ILE A 391 5.60 -17.38 13.83
N GLY A 392 6.34 -18.07 12.96
CA GLY A 392 5.79 -19.11 12.08
C GLY A 392 4.86 -18.58 10.99
N LEU A 393 4.84 -17.27 10.75
CA LEU A 393 4.19 -16.66 9.61
C LEU A 393 5.24 -16.53 8.51
N ASP A 394 5.32 -17.52 7.63
CA ASP A 394 6.10 -17.37 6.41
C ASP A 394 5.40 -16.35 5.48
N VAL A 395 5.62 -15.06 5.73
CA VAL A 395 5.15 -13.94 4.88
C VAL A 395 5.74 -14.03 3.46
N VAL A 396 6.80 -14.85 3.27
CA VAL A 396 7.51 -15.03 2.01
C VAL A 396 7.70 -16.52 1.65
N LYS A 397 6.85 -17.45 2.12
CA LYS A 397 6.80 -18.75 1.44
C LYS A 397 6.09 -18.58 0.11
N LYS A 398 6.89 -18.60 -0.96
CA LYS A 398 6.46 -19.13 -2.25
C LYS A 398 5.62 -20.37 -1.98
N GLN A 399 4.34 -20.32 -2.34
CA GLN A 399 3.59 -21.53 -2.62
C GLN A 399 4.29 -22.19 -3.81
N GLY A 400 5.21 -23.11 -3.54
CA GLY A 400 6.05 -23.69 -4.59
C GLY A 400 7.39 -24.19 -4.05
N ALA A 401 7.34 -25.22 -3.20
CA ALA A 401 8.36 -26.25 -3.09
C ALA A 401 7.64 -27.58 -2.86
#